data_AF-A0A957END7-F1
#
_entry.id   AF-A0A957END7-F1
#
_cell.length_a   1.000
_cell.length_b   1.000
_cell.length_c   1.000
_cell.angle_alpha   90.00
_cell.angle_beta   90.00
_cell.angle_gamma   90.00
#
_symmetry.space_group_name_H-M   'P 1'
#
loop_
_entity.id
_entity.type
_entity.pdbx_description
1 polymer ?
#
loop_
_entity_poly.entity_id
_entity_poly.type
_entity_poly.pdbx_seq_one_letter_code
_entity_poly.pdbx_strand_id
1 'polypeptide(L)'
;EPCPDCHALLPPSGGAGHRYIGASPACWDIFAALANAGEPPLAPHPWNGLLLDAYTTQHPGVPSPQAIQSVAVHLLALHGVLA
;
A
#
# COMPACT_ATOMS: atom_id res chain seq x y z
N GLU A 1 -4.39 1.36 16.02
CA GLU A 1 -3.08 2.00 16.01
C GLU A 1 -2.99 3.05 14.91
N PRO A 2 -2.22 4.13 15.12
CA PRO A 2 -1.91 5.09 14.06
C PRO A 2 -0.91 4.49 13.05
N CYS A 3 -1.18 4.65 11.76
CA CYS A 3 -0.22 4.33 10.71
C CYS A 3 0.91 5.38 10.63
N PRO A 4 2.19 5.00 10.60
CA PRO A 4 3.30 5.96 10.51
C PRO A 4 3.23 6.87 9.29
N ASP A 5 2.92 6.33 8.12
CA ASP A 5 3.00 7.09 6.86
C ASP A 5 1.68 7.76 6.48
N CYS A 6 0.54 7.06 6.57
CA CYS A 6 -0.75 7.62 6.16
C CYS A 6 -1.57 8.22 7.31
N HIS A 7 -1.11 8.08 8.56
CA HIS A 7 -1.75 8.60 9.77
C HIS A 7 -3.18 8.12 10.05
N ALA A 8 -3.68 7.14 9.30
CA ALA A 8 -4.96 6.51 9.57
C ALA A 8 -4.96 5.89 10.99
N LEU A 9 -6.07 6.06 11.71
CA LEU A 9 -6.28 5.39 12.99
C LEU A 9 -7.06 4.10 12.75
N LEU A 10 -6.39 2.96 12.91
CA LEU A 10 -6.92 1.63 12.60
C LEU A 10 -7.22 0.83 13.88
N PRO A 11 -8.01 -0.26 13.83
CA PRO A 11 -8.03 -1.25 14.90
C PRO A 11 -6.63 -1.84 15.11
N PRO A 12 -6.13 -2.05 16.34
CA PRO A 12 -4.84 -2.72 16.56
C PRO A 12 -4.80 -4.11 15.92
N SER A 13 -3.66 -4.48 15.33
CA SER A 13 -3.41 -5.81 14.79
C SER A 13 -2.15 -6.43 15.41
N GLY A 14 -2.19 -7.76 15.64
CA GLY A 14 -1.00 -8.55 15.98
C GLY A 14 -0.26 -9.11 14.76
N GLY A 15 -0.70 -8.75 13.55
CA GLY A 15 -0.11 -9.19 12.30
C GLY A 15 1.31 -8.68 12.06
N ALA A 16 1.95 -9.20 11.01
CA ALA A 16 3.26 -8.73 10.58
C ALA A 16 3.09 -7.54 9.63
N GLY A 17 3.79 -6.43 9.90
CA GLY A 17 3.96 -5.37 8.92
C GLY A 17 4.78 -5.84 7.72
N HIS A 18 4.63 -5.14 6.60
CA HIS A 18 5.47 -5.38 5.43
C HIS A 18 6.87 -4.80 5.64
N ARG A 19 7.93 -5.52 5.21
CA ARG A 19 9.33 -5.28 5.61
C ARG A 19 9.84 -3.84 5.40
N TYR A 20 9.44 -3.19 4.32
CA TYR A 20 9.97 -1.88 3.90
C TYR A 20 8.89 -0.88 3.48
N ILE A 21 7.62 -1.22 3.67
CA ILE A 21 6.49 -0.30 3.45
C ILE A 21 6.15 0.29 4.82
N GLY A 22 6.09 1.61 4.96
CA GLY A 22 5.88 2.28 6.26
C GLY A 22 4.44 2.25 6.77
N ALA A 23 3.70 1.22 6.37
CA ALA A 23 2.39 0.91 6.92
C ALA A 23 2.53 0.30 8.31
N SER A 24 1.64 0.66 9.25
CA SER A 24 1.50 -0.15 10.46
C SER A 24 0.98 -1.55 10.09
N PRO A 25 1.21 -2.56 10.95
CA PRO A 25 0.65 -3.90 10.73
C PRO A 25 -0.84 -3.91 10.43
N ALA A 26 -1.66 -3.17 11.19
CA ALA A 26 -3.10 -3.07 10.94
C ALA A 26 -3.44 -2.44 9.59
N CYS A 27 -2.69 -1.44 9.15
CA CYS A 27 -2.90 -0.81 7.85
C CYS A 27 -2.62 -1.78 6.70
N TRP A 28 -1.50 -2.51 6.79
CA TRP A 28 -1.14 -3.55 5.83
C TRP A 28 -2.18 -4.68 5.80
N ASP A 29 -2.59 -5.18 6.96
CA ASP A 29 -3.54 -6.28 7.07
C ASP A 29 -4.90 -5.92 6.45
N ILE A 30 -5.41 -4.72 6.71
CA ILE A 30 -6.68 -4.25 6.13
C ILE A 30 -6.56 -4.10 4.62
N PHE A 31 -5.48 -3.47 4.13
CA PHE A 31 -5.25 -3.33 2.70
C PHE A 31 -5.14 -4.70 2.01
N ALA A 32 -4.36 -5.62 2.58
CA ALA A 32 -4.21 -6.97 2.06
C ALA A 32 -5.54 -7.73 2.07
N ALA A 33 -6.35 -7.61 3.12
CA ALA A 33 -7.68 -8.22 3.18
C ALA A 33 -8.59 -7.69 2.07
N LEU A 34 -8.60 -6.37 1.83
CA LEU A 34 -9.40 -5.76 0.77
C LEU A 34 -8.91 -6.15 -0.63
N ALA A 35 -7.59 -6.14 -0.86
CA ALA A 35 -6.99 -6.52 -2.14
C ALA A 35 -7.23 -7.99 -2.50
N ASN A 36 -7.48 -8.84 -1.49
CA ASN A 36 -7.72 -10.28 -1.65
C ASN A 36 -9.17 -10.70 -1.32
N ALA A 37 -10.10 -9.75 -1.19
CA ALA A 37 -11.48 -10.03 -0.73
C ALA A 37 -12.32 -10.86 -1.72
N GLY A 38 -11.87 -11.03 -2.97
CA GLY A 38 -12.62 -11.74 -4.00
C GLY A 38 -13.75 -10.89 -4.58
N GLU A 39 -14.94 -11.46 -4.69
CA GLU A 39 -16.10 -10.82 -5.33
C GLU A 39 -17.06 -10.19 -4.29
N PRO A 40 -17.49 -8.92 -4.49
CA PRO A 40 -17.07 -8.00 -5.55
C PRO A 40 -15.66 -7.44 -5.28
N PRO A 41 -14.84 -7.24 -6.33
CA PRO A 41 -13.49 -6.73 -6.14
C PRO A 41 -13.52 -5.24 -5.77
N LEU A 42 -12.48 -4.79 -5.05
CA LEU A 42 -12.31 -3.39 -4.66
C LEU A 42 -12.26 -2.45 -5.88
N ALA A 43 -11.73 -2.93 -7.00
CA ALA A 43 -11.80 -2.29 -8.31
C ALA A 43 -11.84 -3.34 -9.43
N PRO A 44 -12.32 -3.00 -10.64
CA PRO A 44 -12.25 -3.92 -11.77
C PRO A 44 -10.81 -4.42 -11.99
N HIS A 45 -10.65 -5.67 -12.43
CA HIS A 45 -9.36 -6.37 -12.51
C HIS A 45 -8.19 -5.56 -13.13
N PRO A 46 -8.38 -4.74 -14.19
CA PRO A 46 -7.29 -3.93 -14.75
C PRO A 46 -6.75 -2.85 -13.78
N TRP A 47 -7.54 -2.43 -12.80
CA TRP A 47 -7.24 -1.31 -11.91
C TRP A 47 -6.73 -1.75 -10.53
N ASN A 48 -6.81 -3.03 -10.18
CA ASN A 48 -6.35 -3.54 -8.88
C ASN A 48 -4.86 -3.26 -8.66
N GLY A 49 -4.05 -3.31 -9.72
CA GLY A 49 -2.63 -2.92 -9.68
C GLY A 49 -2.42 -1.45 -9.28
N LEU A 50 -3.24 -0.53 -9.81
CA LEU A 50 -3.13 0.89 -9.49
C LEU A 50 -3.48 1.20 -8.03
N LEU A 51 -4.36 0.40 -7.41
CA LEU A 51 -4.63 0.53 -5.97
C LEU A 51 -3.40 0.14 -5.14
N LEU A 52 -2.67 -0.90 -5.56
CA LEU A 52 -1.39 -1.25 -4.94
C LEU A 52 -0.34 -0.16 -5.17
N ASP A 53 -0.25 0.39 -6.37
CA ASP A 53 0.69 1.47 -6.68
C ASP A 53 0.37 2.74 -5.84
N ALA A 54 -0.90 3.10 -5.72
CA ALA A 54 -1.33 4.21 -4.87
C ALA A 54 -1.07 3.93 -3.38
N TYR A 55 -1.32 2.71 -2.91
CA TYR A 55 -1.09 2.32 -1.52
C TYR A 55 0.40 2.38 -1.17
N THR A 56 1.26 1.82 -2.01
CA THR A 56 2.72 1.76 -1.78
C THR A 56 3.37 3.15 -1.84
N THR A 57 2.90 4.04 -2.72
CA THR A 57 3.39 5.43 -2.78
C THR A 57 2.94 6.30 -1.60
N GLN A 58 1.79 5.99 -0.98
CA GLN A 58 1.36 6.59 0.28
C GLN A 58 2.13 6.06 1.51
N HIS A 59 2.84 4.93 1.37
CA HIS A 59 3.56 4.27 2.46
C HIS A 59 5.05 4.06 2.13
N PRO A 60 5.81 5.16 1.88
CA PRO A 60 7.20 5.08 1.43
C PRO A 60 8.17 4.45 2.43
N GLY A 61 7.80 4.33 3.71
CA GLY A 61 8.68 3.83 4.76
C GLY A 61 9.89 4.72 5.03
N VAL A 62 10.95 4.12 5.53
CA VAL A 62 12.20 4.83 5.85
C VAL A 62 13.13 4.84 4.62
N PRO A 63 13.78 5.98 4.29
CA PRO A 63 14.69 6.06 3.15
C PRO A 63 15.75 4.96 3.13
N SER A 64 15.74 4.17 2.07
CA SER A 64 16.71 3.13 1.76
C SER A 64 16.73 2.90 0.24
N PRO A 65 17.79 2.32 -0.35
CA PRO A 65 17.80 2.02 -1.77
C PRO A 65 16.58 1.21 -2.22
N GLN A 66 16.14 0.23 -1.40
CA GLN A 66 14.97 -0.58 -1.70
C GLN A 66 13.65 0.20 -1.62
N ALA A 67 13.44 0.97 -0.55
CA ALA A 67 12.21 1.76 -0.40
C ALA A 67 12.08 2.81 -1.51
N ILE A 68 13.18 3.51 -1.82
CA ILE A 68 13.22 4.53 -2.88
C ILE A 68 12.90 3.93 -4.25
N GLN A 69 13.54 2.79 -4.59
CA GLN A 69 13.28 2.13 -5.87
C GLN A 69 11.86 1.59 -5.97
N SER A 70 11.31 1.03 -4.88
CA SER A 70 9.92 0.58 -4.83
C SER A 70 8.96 1.74 -5.12
N VAL A 71 9.06 2.85 -4.39
CA VAL A 71 8.23 4.04 -4.61
C VAL A 71 8.38 4.58 -6.02
N ALA A 72 9.61 4.62 -6.57
CA ALA A 72 9.85 5.10 -7.93
C ALA A 72 9.11 4.27 -8.99
N VAL A 73 9.13 2.93 -8.88
CA VAL A 73 8.41 2.04 -9.81
C VAL A 73 6.90 2.28 -9.75
N HIS A 74 6.34 2.38 -8.54
CA HIS A 74 4.90 2.61 -8.37
C HIS A 74 4.47 4.01 -8.86
N LEU A 75 5.28 5.05 -8.64
CA LEU A 75 5.02 6.38 -9.20
C LEU A 75 5.10 6.40 -10.73
N LEU A 76 6.05 5.68 -11.34
CA LEU A 76 6.15 5.57 -12.80
C LEU A 76 4.94 4.85 -13.40
N ALA A 77 4.45 3.79 -12.75
CA ALA A 77 3.23 3.09 -13.18
C ALA A 77 2.00 4.01 -13.12
N LEU A 78 1.80 4.72 -12.00
CA LEU A 78 0.72 5.69 -11.85
C LEU A 78 0.82 6.81 -12.90
N HIS A 79 2.01 7.37 -13.10
CA HIS A 79 2.23 8.42 -14.09
C HIS A 79 1.91 7.94 -15.51
N GLY A 80 2.33 6.72 -15.89
CA GLY A 80 2.07 6.17 -17.22
C GLY A 80 0.59 5.95 -17.55
N VAL A 81 -0.29 5.91 -16.55
CA VAL A 81 -1.75 5.74 -16.75
C VAL A 81 -2.52 7.05 -16.57
N LEU A 82 -2.06 7.95 -15.69
CA LEU A 82 -2.77 9.18 -15.33
C LEU A 82 -2.33 10.44 -16.11
N ALA A 83 -1.19 10.39 -16.80
CA ALA A 83 -0.68 11.49 -17.62
C ALA A 83 -1.23 11.45 -19.05
#